data_AF-D4CKQ6-F1
#
_entry.id   AF-D4CKQ6-F1
#
_cell.length_a   1.000
_cell.length_b   1.000
_cell.length_c   1.000
_cell.angle_alpha   90.00
_cell.angle_beta   90.00
_cell.angle_gamma   90.00
#
_symmetry.space_group_name_H-M   'P 1'
#
loop_
_entity.id
_entity.type
_entity.pdbx_description
1 polymer ?
#
loop_
_entity_poly.entity_id
_entity_poly.type
_entity_poly.pdbx_seq_one_letter_code
_entity_poly.pdbx_strand_id
1 'polypeptide(L)' 'MNEKLYYTAAEIAQRIGVGRTTAYGIVKQMNEELKSRGFLAVRGKVPKEFFDAKYFGGTRGKEVSA' A
#
# COMPACT_ATOMS: atom_id res chain seq x y z
N MET A 1 14.70 -12.84 6.69
CA MET A 1 14.67 -11.66 5.80
C MET A 1 13.77 -10.61 6.44
N ASN A 2 14.21 -9.35 6.54
CA ASN A 2 13.44 -8.28 7.19
C ASN A 2 12.34 -7.80 6.24
N GLU A 3 11.22 -8.51 6.20
CA GLU A 3 10.08 -8.17 5.36
C GLU A 3 9.53 -6.80 5.78
N LYS A 4 9.71 -5.78 4.92
CA LYS A 4 9.04 -4.50 5.13
C LYS A 4 7.53 -4.76 5.08
N LEU A 5 6.83 -4.62 6.20
CA LEU A 5 5.39 -4.82 6.30
C LEU A 5 4.56 -3.68 5.69
N TYR A 6 5.21 -2.57 5.36
CA TYR A 6 4.57 -1.33 4.91
C TYR A 6 5.16 -0.79 3.62
N TYR A 7 4.33 -0.15 2.80
CA TYR A 7 4.75 0.73 1.72
C TYR A 7 4.72 2.18 2.17
N THR A 8 5.71 2.94 1.74
CA THR A 8 5.71 4.41 1.83
C THR A 8 4.98 5.04 0.63
N ALA A 9 4.58 6.31 0.77
CA ALA A 9 4.03 7.08 -0.36
C ALA A 9 4.96 7.09 -1.58
N ALA A 10 6.28 7.13 -1.37
CA ALA A 10 7.27 7.09 -2.45
C ALA A 10 7.33 5.73 -3.16
N GLU A 11 7.20 4.63 -2.43
CA GLU A 11 7.13 3.29 -3.03
C GLU A 11 5.81 3.09 -3.78
N ILE A 12 4.70 3.59 -3.24
CA ILE A 12 3.39 3.57 -3.90
C ILE A 12 3.43 4.38 -5.20
N ALA A 13 4.01 5.59 -5.17
CA ALA A 13 4.19 6.43 -6.35
C ALA A 13 4.89 5.67 -7.49
N GLN A 14 6.00 4.99 -7.16
CA GLN A 14 6.77 4.22 -8.13
C GLN A 14 6.03 2.97 -8.63
N ARG A 15 5.27 2.28 -7.77
CA ARG A 15 4.53 1.07 -8.15
C ARG A 15 3.38 1.32 -9.10
N ILE A 16 2.60 2.38 -8.86
CA ILE A 16 1.44 2.70 -9.69
C ILE A 16 1.83 3.68 -10.83
N GLY A 17 3.06 4.20 -10.84
CA GLY A 17 3.50 5.17 -11.83
C GLY A 17 2.83 6.54 -11.69
N VAL A 18 2.48 6.95 -10.46
CA VAL A 18 1.79 8.22 -10.19
C VAL A 18 2.73 9.25 -9.56
N GLY A 19 2.38 10.53 -9.69
CA GLY A 19 3.11 11.62 -9.04
C GLY A 19 3.07 11.53 -7.51
N ARG A 20 4.05 12.15 -6.84
CA ARG A 20 4.17 12.17 -5.37
C ARG A 20 2.89 12.67 -4.70
N THR A 21 2.31 13.76 -5.18
CA THR A 21 1.06 14.33 -4.64
C THR A 21 -0.10 13.33 -4.67
N THR A 22 -0.27 12.64 -5.79
CA THR A 22 -1.29 11.60 -5.95
C THR A 22 -1.06 10.45 -4.98
N ALA A 23 0.19 9.98 -4.83
CA ALA A 23 0.52 8.92 -3.90
C ALA A 23 0.22 9.29 -2.43
N TYR A 24 0.49 10.54 -2.02
CA TYR A 24 0.10 11.02 -0.69
C TYR A 24 -1.42 11.03 -0.49
N GLY A 25 -2.18 11.40 -1.53
CA GLY A 25 -3.65 11.32 -1.51
C GLY A 25 -4.16 9.89 -1.31
N ILE A 26 -3.59 8.93 -2.05
CA ILE A 26 -3.90 7.50 -1.94
C ILE A 26 -3.60 6.97 -0.54
N VAL A 27 -2.41 7.28 -0.01
CA VAL A 27 -2.00 6.87 1.35
C VAL A 27 -2.95 7.44 2.41
N LYS A 28 -3.36 8.70 2.25
CA LYS A 28 -4.33 9.32 3.17
C LYS A 28 -5.66 8.58 3.13
N GLN A 29 -6.24 8.38 1.95
CA GLN A 29 -7.51 7.67 1.78
C GLN A 29 -7.46 6.26 2.36
N MET A 30 -6.39 5.52 2.13
CA MET A 30 -6.19 4.18 2.69
C MET A 30 -6.09 4.18 4.21
N ASN A 31 -5.40 5.17 4.78
CA ASN A 31 -5.33 5.32 6.23
C ASN A 31 -6.69 5.67 6.85
N GLU A 32 -7.55 6.42 6.15
CA GLU A 32 -8.92 6.68 6.61
C GLU A 32 -9.79 5.42 6.53
N GLU A 33 -9.66 4.61 5.47
CA GLU A 33 -10.35 3.31 5.36
C GLU A 33 -9.90 2.33 6.45
N LEU A 34 -8.59 2.26 6.74
CA LEU A 34 -8.05 1.43 7.83
C LEU A 34 -8.63 1.86 9.18
N LYS A 35 -8.65 3.16 9.48
CA LYS A 35 -9.25 3.69 10.71
C LYS A 35 -10.75 3.36 10.79
N SER A 36 -11.48 3.52 9.69
CA SER A 36 -12.92 3.22 9.62
C SER A 36 -13.20 1.73 9.88
N ARG A 37 -12.30 0.85 9.45
CA ARG A 37 -12.36 -0.59 9.71
C ARG A 37 -11.84 -1.00 11.10
N GLY A 38 -11.42 -0.05 11.94
CA GLY A 38 -10.91 -0.31 13.29
C GLY A 38 -9.42 -0.68 13.36
N PHE A 39 -8.67 -0.53 12.26
CA PHE A 39 -7.22 -0.78 12.22
C PHE A 39 -6.42 0.48 12.55
N LEU A 40 -5.22 0.28 13.11
CA LEU A 40 -4.25 1.35 13.33
C LEU A 40 -3.60 1.77 12.00
N ALA A 41 -3.73 3.05 11.67
CA ALA A 41 -3.18 3.65 10.46
C ALA A 41 -1.96 4.53 10.79
N VAL A 42 -0.87 4.37 10.04
CA VAL A 42 0.39 5.10 10.26
C VAL A 42 0.55 6.19 9.20
N ARG A 43 0.82 7.44 9.62
CA ARG A 43 0.97 8.54 8.64
C ARG A 43 2.10 8.23 7.65
N GLY A 44 1.81 8.40 6.35
CA GLY A 44 2.79 8.22 5.27
C GLY A 44 3.15 6.77 4.95
N LYS A 45 2.52 5.78 5.61
CA LYS A 45 2.73 4.36 5.39
C LYS A 45 1.41 3.61 5.29
N VAL A 46 1.37 2.55 4.50
CA VAL A 46 0.20 1.66 4.36
C VAL A 46 0.68 0.22 4.43
N PRO A 47 -0.03 -0.70 5.11
CA PRO A 47 0.30 -2.13 5.09
C PRO A 47 0.33 -2.65 3.65
N LYS A 48 1.39 -3.40 3.32
CA LYS A 48 1.57 -3.91 1.94
C LYS A 48 0.41 -4.78 1.50
N GLU A 49 -0.01 -5.69 2.37
CA GLU A 49 -1.10 -6.63 2.09
C GLU A 49 -2.41 -5.90 1.80
N PHE A 50 -2.72 -4.84 2.54
CA PHE A 50 -3.90 -4.02 2.30
C PHE A 50 -3.83 -3.27 0.97
N PHE A 51 -2.65 -2.71 0.66
CA PHE A 51 -2.44 -2.02 -0.60
C PHE A 51 -2.56 -2.96 -1.80
N ASP A 52 -1.87 -4.09 -1.76
CA ASP A 52 -1.89 -5.13 -2.80
C ASP A 52 -3.30 -5.72 -2.99
N ALA A 53 -4.02 -5.98 -1.90
CA ALA A 53 -5.41 -6.43 -1.95
C ALA A 53 -6.32 -5.43 -2.67
N LYS A 54 -6.15 -4.13 -2.41
CA LYS A 54 -7.02 -3.08 -2.96
C LYS A 54 -6.70 -2.74 -4.42
N TYR A 55 -5.42 -2.64 -4.78
CA TYR A 55 -4.98 -2.17 -6.10
C TYR A 55 -4.71 -3.29 -7.10
N PHE A 56 -4.21 -4.43 -6.64
CA PHE A 56 -3.90 -5.57 -7.50
C PHE A 56 -4.89 -6.73 -7.31
N GLY A 57 -6.01 -6.47 -6.62
CA GLY A 57 -7.07 -7.45 -6.41
C GLY A 57 -6.66 -8.64 -5.53
N GLY A 58 -5.54 -8.52 -4.80
CA GLY A 58 -5.02 -9.63 -4.00
C GLY A 58 -4.51 -10.76 -4.87
N THR A 59 -3.61 -10.48 -5.81
CA THR A 59 -2.80 -11.53 -6.44
C THR A 59 -1.87 -12.15 -5.40
N ARG A 60 -2.37 -13.14 -4.65
CA ARG A 60 -1.58 -14.35 -4.39
C ARG A 60 -1.44 -15.11 -5.71
N GLY A 61 -0.77 -14.49 -6.67
CA GLY A 61 -0.25 -15.13 -7.85
C GLY A 61 1.16 -15.56 -7.51
N LYS A 62 1.28 -16.85 -7.17
CA LYS A 62 2.45 -17.72 -7.25
C LYS A 62 3.73 -17.06 -7.79
N GLU A 63 4.82 -17.27 -7.04
CA GLU A 63 6.17 -17.47 -7.55
C GLU A 63 6.24 -17.52 -9.08
N VAL A 64 6.81 -16.49 -9.70
CA VAL A 64 7.53 -16.68 -10.96
C VAL A 64 9.01 -16.55 -10.62
N SER A 65 9.55 -17.62 -10.03
CA SER A 65 10.96 -17.95 -10.28
C SER A 65 11.05 -18.23 -11.77
N ALA A 66 11.68 -17.32 -12.50
CA ALA A 66 12.29 -17.60 -13.79
C ALA A 66 13.81 -17.60 -13.59
#